data_AF-A0A5Y8YBS5-F1
#
_entry.id   AF-A0A5Y8YBS5-F1
#
_cell.length_a   1.000
_cell.length_b   1.000
_cell.length_c   1.000
_cell.angle_alpha   90.00
_cell.angle_beta   90.00
_cell.angle_gamma   90.00
#
_symmetry.space_group_name_H-M   'P 1'
#
loop_
_entity.id
_entity.type
_entity.pdbx_description
1 polymer ?
#
loop_
_entity_poly.entity_id
_entity_poly.type
_entity_poly.pdbx_seq_one_letter_code
_entity_poly.pdbx_strand_id
1 'polypeptide(L)'
;DWVIDLNRYKFALDEEGRIIWALYDDIEKGKLKDPRDVDSTSESRKEFDHYMDGYVNGMETRFDADIPNDWSEQQATLFKDTLVLTAKLAALTPPQGYPNAPRYYSPERLEIIYKRHKLDRLLDPRIPAIYRYNFPEDLRAKIRAYAKEHNIKE
;
A
#
# COMPACT_ATOMS: atom_id res chain seq x y z
N ASP A 1 7.23 4.57 13.03
CA ASP A 1 6.14 5.06 12.16
C ASP A 1 5.86 4.13 11.00
N TRP A 2 4.59 3.98 10.70
CA TRP A 2 4.07 3.29 9.53
C TRP A 2 3.20 4.29 8.77
N VAL A 3 3.07 4.10 7.47
CA VAL A 3 2.34 4.97 6.55
C VAL A 3 1.40 4.08 5.75
N ILE A 4 0.23 4.58 5.39
CA ILE A 4 -0.62 3.87 4.44
C ILE A 4 -0.07 4.14 3.04
N ASP A 5 0.41 3.10 2.37
CA ASP A 5 0.63 3.17 0.92
C ASP A 5 -0.63 2.69 0.21
N LEU A 6 -1.29 3.65 -0.41
CA LEU A 6 -2.52 3.45 -1.15
C LEU A 6 -2.33 2.45 -2.30
N ASN A 7 -1.15 2.36 -2.92
CA ASN A 7 -0.90 1.34 -3.95
C ASN A 7 -0.90 -0.08 -3.37
N ARG A 8 -0.35 -0.26 -2.16
CA ARG A 8 -0.30 -1.54 -1.45
C ARG A 8 -1.66 -1.98 -0.92
N TYR A 9 -2.55 -1.02 -0.70
CA TYR A 9 -3.97 -1.23 -0.43
C TYR A 9 -4.83 -1.37 -1.71
N LYS A 10 -4.19 -1.52 -2.88
CA LYS A 10 -4.84 -1.73 -4.19
C LYS A 10 -5.74 -0.58 -4.67
N PHE A 11 -5.52 0.65 -4.18
CA PHE A 11 -6.26 1.81 -4.71
C PHE A 11 -5.94 2.11 -6.17
N ALA A 12 -4.82 1.60 -6.70
CA ALA A 12 -4.54 1.64 -8.13
C ALA A 12 -5.58 0.87 -8.98
N LEU A 13 -6.38 -0.01 -8.36
CA LEU A 13 -7.52 -0.65 -9.02
C LEU A 13 -8.74 0.28 -9.10
N ASP A 14 -8.70 1.49 -8.57
CA ASP A 14 -9.81 2.43 -8.56
C ASP A 14 -9.35 3.75 -9.20
N GLU A 15 -9.41 3.78 -10.53
CA GLU A 15 -8.95 4.92 -11.35
C GLU A 15 -9.68 6.23 -11.02
N GLU A 16 -10.92 6.12 -10.55
CA GLU A 16 -11.78 7.25 -10.18
C GLU A 16 -11.58 7.72 -8.73
N GLY A 17 -10.80 6.99 -7.92
CA GLY A 17 -10.53 7.31 -6.52
C GLY A 17 -11.74 7.17 -5.58
N ARG A 18 -12.79 6.45 -5.98
CA ARG A 18 -14.02 6.21 -5.21
C ARG A 18 -13.76 5.60 -3.83
N ILE A 19 -12.83 4.65 -3.73
CA ILE A 19 -12.43 4.00 -2.48
C ILE A 19 -11.83 5.03 -1.52
N ILE A 20 -10.98 5.96 -2.02
CA ILE A 20 -10.37 7.01 -1.20
C ILE A 20 -11.45 7.91 -0.63
N TRP A 21 -12.36 8.36 -1.49
CA TRP A 21 -13.44 9.26 -1.08
C TRP A 21 -14.40 8.60 -0.09
N ALA A 22 -14.76 7.34 -0.29
CA ALA A 22 -15.62 6.60 0.63
C ALA A 22 -14.98 6.45 2.02
N LEU A 23 -13.68 6.13 2.09
CA LEU A 23 -12.96 6.03 3.36
C LEU A 23 -12.83 7.39 4.05
N TYR A 24 -12.53 8.45 3.32
CA TYR A 24 -12.48 9.80 3.89
C TYR A 24 -13.83 10.23 4.44
N ASP A 25 -14.92 10.01 3.70
CA ASP A 25 -16.29 10.35 4.12
C ASP A 25 -16.70 9.59 5.39
N ASP A 26 -16.37 8.30 5.48
CA ASP A 26 -16.66 7.51 6.67
C ASP A 26 -15.80 7.92 7.88
N ILE A 27 -14.54 8.35 7.67
CA ILE A 27 -13.69 8.92 8.72
C ILE A 27 -14.24 10.26 9.20
N GLU A 28 -14.60 11.16 8.27
CA GLU A 28 -15.15 12.48 8.58
C GLU A 28 -16.48 12.37 9.36
N LYS A 29 -17.30 11.39 9.01
CA LYS A 29 -18.55 11.08 9.72
C LYS A 29 -18.34 10.34 11.05
N GLY A 30 -17.10 10.00 11.41
CA GLY A 30 -16.75 9.29 12.63
C GLY A 30 -17.21 7.83 12.66
N LYS A 31 -17.57 7.24 11.51
CA LYS A 31 -17.90 5.81 11.41
C LYS A 31 -16.64 4.95 11.43
N LEU A 32 -15.56 5.46 10.86
CA LEU A 32 -14.24 4.83 10.89
C LEU A 32 -13.24 5.73 11.60
N LYS A 33 -12.33 5.11 12.33
CA LYS A 33 -11.18 5.82 12.90
C LYS A 33 -10.04 5.80 11.90
N ASP A 34 -9.35 6.93 11.70
CA ASP A 34 -8.13 6.93 10.91
C ASP A 34 -7.09 6.06 11.63
N PRO A 35 -6.64 4.97 11.01
CA PRO A 35 -5.79 4.00 11.69
C PRO A 35 -4.44 4.60 12.12
N ARG A 36 -4.03 5.72 11.49
CA ARG A 36 -2.77 6.46 11.76
C ARG A 36 -2.86 7.37 12.98
N ASP A 37 -4.08 7.65 13.47
CA ASP A 37 -4.25 8.48 14.66
C ASP A 37 -3.54 7.87 15.89
N VAL A 38 -3.04 8.73 16.76
CA VAL A 38 -2.28 8.33 17.96
C VAL A 38 -3.11 7.49 18.93
N ASP A 39 -4.42 7.73 18.98
CA ASP A 39 -5.40 7.05 19.81
C ASP A 39 -6.07 5.84 19.11
N SER A 40 -5.64 5.48 17.90
CA SER A 40 -6.13 4.27 17.24
C SER A 40 -5.68 2.99 17.96
N THR A 41 -6.63 2.10 18.21
CA THR A 41 -6.44 0.80 18.86
C THR A 41 -6.23 -0.31 17.83
N SER A 42 -5.90 -1.53 18.28
CA SER A 42 -5.77 -2.68 17.37
C SER A 42 -7.11 -3.01 16.71
N GLU A 43 -8.19 -2.87 17.48
CA GLU A 43 -9.57 -3.09 17.08
C GLU A 43 -9.99 -2.09 16.00
N SER A 44 -9.74 -0.79 16.20
CA SER A 44 -10.10 0.23 15.22
C SER A 44 -9.31 0.10 13.91
N ARG A 45 -8.04 -0.33 13.97
CA ARG A 45 -7.24 -0.61 12.76
C ARG A 45 -7.75 -1.82 12.00
N LYS A 46 -8.15 -2.89 12.70
CA LYS A 46 -8.75 -4.08 12.06
C LYS A 46 -10.09 -3.76 11.43
N GLU A 47 -10.90 -2.92 12.08
CA GLU A 47 -12.16 -2.43 11.52
C GLU A 47 -11.91 -1.61 10.24
N PHE A 48 -10.98 -0.66 10.29
CA PHE A 48 -10.56 0.08 9.09
C PHE A 48 -10.12 -0.85 7.96
N ASP A 49 -9.24 -1.82 8.24
CA ASP A 49 -8.77 -2.78 7.23
C ASP A 49 -9.91 -3.64 6.66
N HIS A 50 -10.92 -3.96 7.47
CA HIS A 50 -12.11 -4.70 7.04
C HIS A 50 -12.98 -3.90 6.07
N TYR A 51 -13.29 -2.64 6.42
CA TYR A 51 -14.07 -1.75 5.55
C TYR A 51 -13.34 -1.44 4.25
N MET A 52 -12.03 -1.20 4.33
CA MET A 52 -11.19 -1.00 3.16
C MET A 52 -11.27 -2.22 2.22
N ASP A 53 -11.14 -3.45 2.74
CA ASP A 53 -11.26 -4.66 1.91
C ASP A 53 -12.64 -4.74 1.24
N GLY A 54 -13.69 -4.33 1.96
CA GLY A 54 -15.05 -4.21 1.42
C GLY A 54 -15.13 -3.23 0.25
N TYR A 55 -14.55 -2.03 0.40
CA TYR A 55 -14.53 -1.01 -0.65
C TYR A 55 -13.72 -1.45 -1.87
N VAL A 56 -12.53 -2.03 -1.68
CA VAL A 56 -11.74 -2.57 -2.80
C VAL A 56 -12.53 -3.62 -3.56
N ASN A 57 -13.13 -4.59 -2.87
CA ASN A 57 -13.90 -5.64 -3.55
C ASN A 57 -15.16 -5.12 -4.26
N GLY A 58 -15.77 -4.04 -3.76
CA GLY A 58 -17.00 -3.46 -4.30
C GLY A 58 -16.78 -2.38 -5.38
N MET A 59 -15.61 -1.75 -5.40
CA MET A 59 -15.34 -0.56 -6.23
C MET A 59 -14.08 -0.71 -7.11
N GLU A 60 -13.40 -1.85 -7.09
CA GLU A 60 -12.32 -2.13 -8.04
C GLU A 60 -12.82 -2.04 -9.49
N THR A 61 -12.06 -1.34 -10.32
CA THR A 61 -12.10 -1.40 -11.77
C THR A 61 -11.53 -2.76 -12.18
N ARG A 62 -12.42 -3.63 -12.71
CA ARG A 62 -12.04 -4.95 -13.20
C ARG A 62 -11.52 -4.87 -14.62
N PHE A 63 -10.21 -5.02 -14.75
CA PHE A 63 -9.52 -5.10 -16.03
C PHE A 63 -9.50 -6.50 -16.64
N ASP A 64 -9.90 -7.51 -15.87
CA ASP A 64 -10.00 -8.92 -16.24
C ASP A 64 -11.40 -9.34 -16.69
N ALA A 65 -12.37 -8.43 -16.63
CA ALA A 65 -13.73 -8.66 -17.09
C ALA A 65 -13.89 -8.35 -18.60
N ASP A 66 -14.82 -9.06 -19.25
CA ASP A 66 -15.20 -8.77 -20.63
C ASP A 66 -15.81 -7.37 -20.77
N ILE A 67 -15.62 -6.74 -21.92
CA ILE A 67 -16.27 -5.47 -22.25
C ILE A 67 -17.78 -5.71 -22.35
N PRO A 68 -18.62 -4.99 -21.58
CA PRO A 68 -20.07 -5.17 -21.62
C PRO A 68 -20.66 -4.92 -23.01
N ASN A 69 -21.60 -5.77 -23.44
CA ASN A 69 -22.24 -5.68 -24.76
C ASN A 69 -23.16 -4.45 -24.91
N ASP A 70 -23.59 -3.85 -23.81
CA ASP A 70 -24.44 -2.66 -23.76
C ASP A 70 -23.64 -1.35 -23.92
N TRP A 71 -22.31 -1.40 -23.93
CA TRP A 71 -21.47 -0.24 -24.17
C TRP A 71 -21.47 0.17 -25.64
N SER A 72 -21.49 1.48 -25.87
CA SER A 72 -21.21 2.05 -27.19
C SER A 72 -19.76 1.75 -27.62
N GLU A 73 -19.51 1.77 -28.93
CA GLU A 73 -18.16 1.59 -29.49
C GLU A 73 -17.14 2.60 -28.93
N GLN A 74 -17.60 3.84 -28.66
CA GLN A 74 -16.77 4.87 -28.04
C GLN A 74 -16.38 4.51 -26.60
N GLN A 75 -17.31 4.01 -25.79
CA GLN A 75 -17.03 3.57 -24.42
C GLN A 75 -16.06 2.38 -24.40
N ALA A 76 -16.30 1.39 -25.27
CA ALA A 76 -15.43 0.23 -25.40
C ALA A 76 -14.01 0.60 -25.84
N THR A 77 -13.87 1.57 -26.75
CA THR A 77 -12.57 2.07 -27.21
C THR A 77 -11.83 2.82 -26.10
N LEU A 78 -12.53 3.74 -25.42
CA LEU A 78 -11.95 4.49 -24.30
C LEU A 78 -11.41 3.55 -23.21
N PHE A 79 -12.17 2.53 -22.84
CA PHE A 79 -11.73 1.56 -21.83
C PHE A 79 -10.46 0.79 -22.24
N LYS A 80 -10.35 0.40 -23.52
CA LYS A 80 -9.13 -0.24 -24.06
C LYS A 80 -7.92 0.69 -24.01
N ASP A 81 -8.10 1.96 -24.34
CA ASP A 81 -7.01 2.94 -24.28
C ASP A 81 -6.55 3.17 -22.83
N THR A 82 -7.49 3.26 -21.90
CA THR A 82 -7.23 3.35 -20.46
C THR A 82 -6.45 2.12 -19.96
N LEU A 83 -6.86 0.91 -20.33
CA LEU A 83 -6.14 -0.34 -20.01
C LEU A 83 -4.66 -0.28 -20.44
N VAL A 84 -4.41 0.13 -21.68
CA VAL A 84 -3.05 0.23 -22.24
C VAL A 84 -2.24 1.31 -21.51
N LEU A 85 -2.86 2.44 -21.18
CA LEU A 85 -2.22 3.52 -20.42
C LEU A 85 -1.83 3.06 -19.01
N THR A 86 -2.77 2.45 -18.27
CA THR A 86 -2.54 1.95 -16.91
C THR A 86 -1.45 0.88 -16.89
N ALA A 87 -1.43 -0.03 -17.87
CA ALA A 87 -0.35 -1.02 -18.01
C ALA A 87 1.03 -0.38 -18.26
N LYS A 88 1.10 0.65 -19.12
CA LYS A 88 2.36 1.38 -19.39
C LYS A 88 2.85 2.14 -18.15
N LEU A 89 1.95 2.79 -17.41
CA LEU A 89 2.28 3.47 -16.16
C LEU A 89 2.80 2.48 -15.11
N ALA A 90 2.14 1.35 -14.94
CA ALA A 90 2.58 0.29 -14.02
C ALA A 90 3.98 -0.24 -14.39
N ALA A 91 4.28 -0.42 -15.68
CA ALA A 91 5.59 -0.87 -16.15
C ALA A 91 6.71 0.17 -15.94
N LEU A 92 6.38 1.46 -16.00
CA LEU A 92 7.33 2.56 -15.76
C LEU A 92 7.55 2.85 -14.28
N THR A 93 6.61 2.46 -13.42
CA THR A 93 6.72 2.67 -11.98
C THR A 93 7.70 1.64 -11.41
N PRO A 94 8.87 2.04 -10.88
CA PRO A 94 9.83 1.08 -10.34
C PRO A 94 9.18 0.25 -9.23
N PRO A 95 9.52 -1.04 -9.07
CA PRO A 95 9.06 -1.82 -7.92
C PRO A 95 9.48 -1.10 -6.62
N GLN A 96 8.50 -0.44 -6.00
CA GLN A 96 8.67 0.43 -4.84
C GLN A 96 9.18 -0.39 -3.66
N GLY A 97 10.44 -0.13 -3.31
CA GLY A 97 11.16 -0.75 -2.22
C GLY A 97 12.36 0.10 -1.84
N TYR A 98 12.14 1.37 -1.50
CA TYR A 98 13.20 2.18 -0.92
C TYR A 98 13.72 1.53 0.36
N PRO A 99 15.03 1.53 0.63
CA PRO A 99 15.60 0.96 1.84
C PRO A 99 14.96 1.53 3.12
N ASN A 100 14.57 2.81 3.08
CA ASN A 100 13.97 3.55 4.19
C ASN A 100 12.44 3.68 4.08
N ALA A 101 11.81 2.92 3.19
CA ALA A 101 10.36 2.95 3.01
C ALA A 101 9.64 2.64 4.34
N PRO A 102 8.68 3.49 4.75
CA PRO A 102 7.83 3.21 5.90
C PRO A 102 7.10 1.87 5.74
N ARG A 103 6.68 1.28 6.87
CA ARG A 103 5.73 0.15 6.84
C ARG A 103 4.46 0.62 6.16
N TYR A 104 4.06 -0.06 5.09
CA TYR A 104 2.96 0.36 4.21
C TYR A 104 1.56 -0.08 4.64
N TYR A 105 1.49 -0.95 5.64
CA TYR A 105 0.27 -1.55 6.18
C TYR A 105 0.14 -1.21 7.66
N SER A 106 -1.08 -1.29 8.17
CA SER A 106 -1.31 -1.38 9.62
C SER A 106 -0.45 -2.53 10.20
N PRO A 107 0.04 -2.40 11.45
CA PRO A 107 0.81 -3.47 12.09
C PRO A 107 0.08 -4.82 12.06
N GLU A 108 -1.23 -4.81 12.26
CA GLU A 108 -2.11 -5.97 12.25
C GLU A 108 -2.20 -6.63 10.87
N ARG A 109 -2.43 -5.85 9.81
CA ARG A 109 -2.51 -6.38 8.45
C ARG A 109 -1.18 -6.92 7.98
N LEU A 110 -0.08 -6.27 8.36
CA LEU A 110 1.27 -6.75 8.05
C LEU A 110 1.54 -8.13 8.66
N GLU A 111 1.12 -8.34 9.92
CA GLU A 111 1.24 -9.63 10.60
C GLU A 111 0.42 -10.73 9.91
N ILE A 112 -0.79 -10.41 9.44
CA ILE A 112 -1.64 -11.35 8.67
C ILE A 112 -0.97 -11.74 7.35
N ILE A 113 -0.45 -10.77 6.59
CA ILE A 113 0.20 -11.02 5.30
C ILE A 113 1.46 -11.86 5.49
N TYR A 114 2.24 -11.57 6.54
CA TYR A 114 3.41 -12.37 6.91
C TYR A 114 3.05 -13.83 7.23
N LYS A 115 2.07 -14.05 8.12
CA LYS A 115 1.60 -15.40 8.48
C LYS A 115 1.05 -16.19 7.29
N ARG A 116 0.50 -15.50 6.30
CA ARG A 116 0.00 -16.11 5.05
C ARG A 116 1.09 -16.40 4.02
N HIS A 117 2.37 -16.14 4.35
CA HIS A 117 3.51 -16.26 3.42
C HIS A 117 3.33 -15.45 2.12
N LYS A 118 2.54 -14.38 2.18
CA LYS A 118 2.31 -13.46 1.05
C LYS A 118 3.24 -12.24 1.08
N LEU A 119 3.98 -12.08 2.18
CA LEU A 119 5.02 -11.05 2.31
C LEU A 119 6.33 -11.64 1.79
N ASP A 120 6.93 -11.00 0.79
CA ASP A 120 8.30 -11.31 0.42
C ASP A 120 9.20 -11.03 1.64
N ARG A 121 9.95 -12.04 2.08
CA ARG A 121 10.89 -11.94 3.20
C ARG A 121 11.91 -10.81 2.98
N LEU A 122 12.24 -10.51 1.73
CA LEU A 122 13.16 -9.42 1.36
C LEU A 122 12.51 -8.04 1.47
N LEU A 123 11.17 -7.98 1.49
CA LEU A 123 10.37 -6.77 1.62
C LEU A 123 9.69 -6.65 2.99
N ASP A 124 10.11 -7.44 3.98
CA ASP A 124 9.51 -7.40 5.32
C ASP A 124 9.83 -6.06 6.01
N PRO A 125 8.85 -5.17 6.18
CA PRO A 125 9.10 -3.85 6.72
C PRO A 125 9.15 -3.85 8.26
N ARG A 126 9.02 -5.02 8.91
CA ARG A 126 9.32 -5.21 10.33
C ARG A 126 10.82 -5.27 10.58
N ILE A 127 11.61 -5.69 9.60
CA ILE A 127 13.08 -5.66 9.65
C ILE A 127 13.54 -4.20 9.49
N PRO A 128 14.34 -3.65 10.44
CA PRO A 128 14.88 -2.31 10.30
C PRO A 128 15.60 -2.15 8.95
N ALA A 129 15.47 -0.97 8.33
CA ALA A 129 16.02 -0.67 7.01
C ALA A 129 17.46 -1.16 6.84
N ILE A 130 18.31 -0.83 7.81
CA ILE A 130 19.73 -1.20 7.83
C ILE A 130 19.97 -2.71 7.72
N TYR A 131 19.02 -3.56 8.12
CA TYR A 131 19.12 -5.03 8.13
C TYR A 131 18.42 -5.72 6.94
N ARG A 132 17.80 -4.96 6.03
CA ARG A 132 17.16 -5.53 4.84
C ARG A 132 18.20 -6.06 3.85
N TYR A 133 17.80 -7.07 3.06
CA TYR A 133 18.68 -7.76 2.12
C TYR A 133 19.24 -6.84 1.03
N ASN A 134 18.45 -5.86 0.57
CA ASN A 134 18.81 -4.91 -0.46
C ASN A 134 19.47 -3.63 0.08
N PHE A 135 19.76 -3.54 1.38
CA PHE A 135 20.37 -2.34 1.96
C PHE A 135 21.84 -2.24 1.54
N PRO A 136 22.32 -1.11 0.99
CA PRO A 136 23.70 -0.99 0.52
C PRO A 136 24.71 -1.15 1.67
N GLU A 137 25.69 -2.04 1.49
CA GLU A 137 26.70 -2.33 2.53
C GLU A 137 27.60 -1.13 2.84
N ASP A 138 27.87 -0.27 1.85
CA ASP A 138 28.67 0.94 2.03
C ASP A 138 27.96 1.95 2.95
N LEU A 139 26.65 2.13 2.78
CA LEU A 139 25.80 2.94 3.66
C LEU A 139 25.72 2.33 5.05
N ARG A 140 25.59 1.01 5.16
CA ARG A 140 25.55 0.29 6.44
C ARG A 140 26.83 0.53 7.23
N ALA A 141 27.98 0.45 6.57
CA ALA A 141 29.28 0.72 7.16
C ALA A 141 29.39 2.18 7.66
N LYS A 142 28.97 3.15 6.84
CA LYS A 142 28.96 4.59 7.21
C LYS A 142 28.08 4.86 8.43
N ILE A 143 26.87 4.30 8.48
CA ILE A 143 25.93 4.48 9.59
C ILE A 143 26.51 3.89 10.89
N ARG A 144 27.09 2.68 10.82
CA ARG A 144 27.73 2.05 11.99
C ARG A 144 28.95 2.82 12.49
N ALA A 145 29.77 3.34 11.57
CA ALA A 145 30.93 4.17 11.92
C ALA A 145 30.50 5.45 12.64
N TYR A 146 29.49 6.15 12.11
CA TYR A 146 28.91 7.33 12.73
C TYR A 146 28.32 7.03 14.12
N ALA A 147 27.55 5.95 14.26
CA ALA A 147 26.99 5.55 15.55
C ALA A 147 28.08 5.27 16.60
N LYS A 148 29.19 4.65 16.19
CA LYS A 148 30.36 4.38 17.05
C LYS A 148 31.09 5.67 17.45
N GLU A 149 31.30 6.59 16.51
CA GLU A 149 31.95 7.88 16.77
C GLU A 149 31.16 8.74 17.75
N HIS A 150 29.83 8.72 17.65
CA HIS A 150 28.94 9.54 18.46
C HIS A 150 28.31 8.81 19.66
N ASN A 151 28.77 7.59 19.97
CA ASN A 151 28.28 6.80 21.10
C ASN A 151 26.75 6.56 21.09
N ILE A 152 26.16 6.48 19.90
CA ILE A 152 24.73 6.23 19.71
C ILE A 152 24.49 4.73 19.89
N LYS A 153 23.61 4.38 20.84
CA LYS A 153 23.20 2.99 21.08
C LYS A 153 22.05 2.60 20.14
N GLU A 154 22.00 1.32 19.79
CA GLU A 154 20.89 0.69 19.05
C GLU A 154 19.57 0.72 19.80
#